data_AF-A0A925TIU0-F1
#
_entry.id   AF-A0A925TIU0-F1
#
_cell.length_a   1.000
_cell.length_b   1.000
_cell.length_c   1.000
_cell.angle_alpha   90.00
_cell.angle_beta   90.00
_cell.angle_gamma   90.00
#
_symmetry.space_group_name_H-M   'P 1'
#
loop_
_entity.id
_entity.type
_entity.pdbx_description
1 polymer ?
#
loop_
_entity_poly.entity_id
_entity_poly.type
_entity_poly.pdbx_seq_one_letter_code
_entity_poly.pdbx_strand_id
1 'polypeptide(L)'
;MDTSLVSLAQNLEGREWPLRGPDEKPSFYIELDFDQLLGQLAMSGQPPAQADHLIDILKETLAFDDPFGDMIVQSEAVAVAENPLVKNLAKLKIPGEFPVTLTTLSPETLAFCKLENLSTLGEFAFSAQRMASSVVVGGDFRALLNALSHVDERTLARFIPFRIGEKGLHYIEGLAQAVSSQPAAIQAALAKRVMQTLPKTTQELAGTVSPEALAAAQTAISLRSTILRLHCGEEYTAMMKDIASGANPRTMVAVLADPVIEAVVADILKPETAKPREGFFARLFGRGNK
;
A
#
# COMPACT_ATOMS: atom_id res chain seq x y z
N MET A 1 14.02 6.88 34.64
CA MET A 1 13.89 5.75 35.60
C MET A 1 15.26 5.42 36.16
N ASP A 2 15.48 5.58 37.47
CA ASP A 2 16.81 5.44 38.12
C ASP A 2 16.96 4.18 38.99
N THR A 3 15.91 3.38 39.12
CA THR A 3 15.91 2.12 39.88
C THR A 3 16.77 1.07 39.17
N SER A 4 17.56 0.30 39.92
CA SER A 4 18.41 -0.75 39.35
C SER A 4 17.57 -1.92 38.82
N LEU A 5 18.02 -2.53 37.73
CA LEU A 5 17.37 -3.71 37.12
C LEU A 5 17.27 -4.88 38.08
N VAL A 6 18.24 -5.04 38.99
CA VAL A 6 18.20 -6.07 40.05
C VAL A 6 17.00 -5.87 40.97
N SER A 7 16.71 -4.63 41.38
CA SER A 7 15.57 -4.34 42.24
C SER A 7 14.24 -4.46 41.49
N LEU A 8 14.23 -4.12 40.21
CA LEU A 8 13.03 -4.27 39.36
C LEU A 8 12.73 -5.75 39.12
N ALA A 9 13.74 -6.56 38.77
CA ALA A 9 13.59 -8.00 38.58
C ALA A 9 13.12 -8.75 39.83
N GLN A 10 13.40 -8.24 41.03
CA GLN A 10 12.90 -8.82 42.28
C GLN A 10 11.40 -8.59 42.53
N ASN A 11 10.84 -7.53 41.96
CA ASN A 11 9.40 -7.24 42.06
C ASN A 11 8.58 -8.07 41.08
N LEU A 12 9.23 -8.57 40.04
CA LEU A 12 8.66 -9.48 39.07
C LEU A 12 8.91 -10.89 39.62
N GLU A 13 7.91 -11.76 39.72
CA GLU A 13 8.07 -13.13 40.27
C GLU A 13 8.96 -14.05 39.38
N GLY A 14 9.84 -13.46 38.57
CA GLY A 14 10.72 -14.10 37.59
C GLY A 14 12.15 -14.35 38.10
N ARG A 15 13.07 -14.52 37.15
CA ARG A 15 14.49 -14.79 37.42
C ARG A 15 15.19 -13.52 37.93
N GLU A 16 16.24 -13.69 38.73
CA GLU A 16 17.06 -12.55 39.14
C GLU A 16 17.88 -12.00 37.97
N TRP A 17 18.00 -10.66 37.89
CA TRP A 17 18.91 -10.02 36.95
C TRP A 17 20.38 -10.30 37.34
N PRO A 18 21.20 -10.89 36.44
CA PRO A 18 22.52 -11.42 36.80
C PRO A 18 23.61 -10.36 36.85
N LEU A 19 23.40 -9.18 36.27
CA LEU A 19 24.39 -8.11 36.20
C LEU A 19 24.19 -7.11 37.34
N ARG A 20 25.30 -6.61 37.88
CA ARG A 20 25.32 -5.59 38.95
C ARG A 20 26.26 -4.47 38.55
N GLY A 21 25.80 -3.23 38.67
CA GLY A 21 26.61 -2.07 38.35
C GLY A 21 25.80 -0.77 38.39
N PRO A 22 26.48 0.39 38.39
CA PRO A 22 25.82 1.69 38.35
C PRO A 22 25.03 1.91 37.05
N ASP A 23 25.45 1.25 35.97
CA ASP A 23 24.84 1.33 34.64
C ASP A 23 23.71 0.31 34.43
N GLU A 24 23.47 -0.58 35.40
CA GLU A 24 22.40 -1.60 35.34
C GLU A 24 21.03 -0.99 35.68
N LYS A 25 20.58 -0.06 34.84
CA LYS A 25 19.33 0.70 34.96
C LYS A 25 18.56 0.66 33.64
N PRO A 26 17.22 0.77 33.67
CA PRO A 26 16.41 0.83 32.44
C PRO A 26 16.88 1.87 31.43
N SER A 27 17.26 3.06 31.89
CA SER A 27 17.72 4.16 31.03
C SER A 27 18.95 3.86 30.19
N PHE A 28 19.77 2.88 30.59
CA PHE A 28 20.94 2.46 29.82
C PHE A 28 20.57 1.58 28.62
N TYR A 29 19.50 0.79 28.74
CA TYR A 29 19.13 -0.23 27.76
C TYR A 29 17.99 0.18 26.82
N ILE A 30 17.13 1.12 27.23
CA ILE A 30 15.96 1.56 26.44
C ILE A 30 16.34 2.20 25.10
N GLU A 31 17.52 2.81 25.00
CA GLU A 31 18.00 3.49 23.79
C GLU A 31 18.72 2.55 22.81
N LEU A 32 18.93 1.29 23.19
CA LEU A 32 19.64 0.31 22.36
C LEU A 32 18.67 -0.37 21.39
N ASP A 33 19.09 -0.53 20.14
CA ASP A 33 18.42 -1.48 19.24
C ASP A 33 18.72 -2.94 19.64
N PHE A 34 17.99 -3.89 19.05
CA PHE A 34 18.10 -5.30 19.45
C PHE A 34 19.50 -5.89 19.20
N ASP A 35 20.17 -5.48 18.13
CA ASP A 35 21.52 -5.97 17.81
C ASP A 35 22.56 -5.37 18.78
N GLN A 36 22.41 -4.10 19.14
CA GLN A 36 23.22 -3.43 20.16
C GLN A 36 23.02 -4.04 21.54
N LEU A 37 21.78 -4.37 21.90
CA LEU A 37 21.43 -5.04 23.15
C LEU A 37 22.12 -6.41 23.27
N LEU A 38 22.04 -7.22 22.21
CA LEU A 38 22.73 -8.52 22.14
C LEU A 38 24.24 -8.37 22.21
N GLY A 39 24.80 -7.37 21.53
CA GLY A 39 26.22 -7.04 21.59
C GLY A 39 26.67 -6.67 23.01
N GLN A 40 25.88 -5.86 23.72
CA GLN A 40 26.16 -5.44 25.09
C GLN A 40 26.10 -6.62 26.07
N LEU A 41 25.08 -7.47 25.94
CA LEU A 41 24.95 -8.68 26.77
C LEU A 41 26.10 -9.66 26.53
N ALA A 42 26.51 -9.85 25.27
CA ALA A 42 27.65 -10.70 24.92
C ALA A 42 28.97 -10.17 25.50
N MET A 43 29.18 -8.85 25.48
CA MET A 43 30.35 -8.21 26.11
C MET A 43 30.38 -8.43 27.64
N SER A 44 29.22 -8.49 28.28
CA SER A 44 29.08 -8.81 29.71
C SER A 44 28.99 -10.32 30.00
N GLY A 45 29.29 -11.18 29.01
CA GLY A 45 29.32 -12.64 29.17
C GLY A 45 27.96 -13.31 29.32
N GLN A 46 26.88 -12.63 28.94
CA GLN A 46 25.51 -13.14 29.04
C GLN A 46 25.06 -13.81 27.73
N PRO A 47 24.27 -14.89 27.81
CA PRO A 47 23.73 -15.54 26.62
C PRO A 47 22.65 -14.66 25.95
N PRO A 48 22.41 -14.80 24.64
CA PRO A 48 21.36 -14.06 23.93
C PRO A 48 19.96 -14.21 24.52
N ALA A 49 19.66 -15.37 25.11
CA ALA A 49 18.39 -15.64 25.78
C ALA A 49 18.11 -14.73 27.00
N GLN A 50 19.14 -14.04 27.51
CA GLN A 50 19.00 -13.06 28.60
C GLN A 50 18.33 -11.76 28.12
N ALA A 51 18.31 -11.49 26.81
CA ALA A 51 17.66 -10.33 26.22
C ALA A 51 16.14 -10.35 26.42
N ASP A 52 15.51 -11.52 26.27
CA ASP A 52 14.06 -11.66 26.49
C ASP A 52 13.67 -11.28 27.92
N HIS A 53 14.44 -11.76 28.91
CA HIS A 53 14.21 -11.44 30.30
C HIS A 53 14.43 -9.94 30.62
N LEU A 54 15.44 -9.30 30.00
CA LEU A 54 15.63 -7.87 30.13
C LEU A 54 14.47 -7.08 29.52
N ILE A 55 14.00 -7.50 28.34
CA ILE A 55 12.84 -6.89 27.67
C ILE A 55 11.59 -7.01 28.55
N ASP A 56 11.38 -8.14 29.21
CA ASP A 56 10.25 -8.33 30.13
C ASP A 56 10.32 -7.35 31.31
N ILE A 57 11.50 -7.24 31.97
CA ILE A 57 11.71 -6.27 33.05
C ILE A 57 11.42 -4.84 32.59
N LEU A 58 11.92 -4.45 31.41
CA LEU A 58 11.74 -3.11 30.87
C LEU A 58 10.29 -2.83 30.52
N LYS A 59 9.59 -3.79 29.90
CA LYS A 59 8.16 -3.67 29.54
C LYS A 59 7.29 -3.51 30.77
N GLU A 60 7.49 -4.32 31.79
CA GLU A 60 6.70 -4.20 33.03
C GLU A 60 7.01 -2.89 33.77
N THR A 61 8.28 -2.46 33.78
CA THR A 61 8.65 -1.16 34.37
C THR A 61 8.04 0.03 33.60
N LEU A 62 8.01 -0.03 32.27
CA LEU A 62 7.33 0.96 31.42
C LEU A 62 5.82 0.97 31.63
N ALA A 63 5.19 -0.20 31.80
CA ALA A 63 3.78 -0.33 32.12
C ALA A 63 3.43 0.22 33.52
N PHE A 64 4.35 0.18 34.49
CA PHE A 64 4.16 0.81 35.81
C PHE A 64 4.19 2.34 35.76
N ASP A 65 4.99 2.93 34.86
CA ASP A 65 5.08 4.39 34.70
C ASP A 65 3.91 4.97 33.87
N ASP A 66 3.28 4.16 33.00
CA ASP A 66 2.02 4.47 32.32
C ASP A 66 0.98 3.33 32.47
N PRO A 67 0.36 3.18 33.67
CA PRO A 67 -0.54 2.07 33.99
C PRO A 67 -1.84 2.09 33.18
N PHE A 68 -2.08 3.14 32.39
CA PHE A 68 -3.22 3.27 31.50
C PHE A 68 -2.85 3.19 30.02
N GLY A 69 -1.57 3.18 29.65
CA GLY A 69 -1.11 3.11 28.25
C GLY A 69 -1.66 1.88 27.54
N ASP A 70 -1.53 0.70 28.15
CA ASP A 70 -2.07 -0.55 27.60
C ASP A 70 -3.60 -0.55 27.51
N MET A 71 -4.27 0.07 28.49
CA MET A 71 -5.74 0.18 28.50
C MET A 71 -6.24 1.13 27.41
N ILE A 72 -5.51 2.23 27.15
CA ILE A 72 -5.82 3.19 26.09
C ILE A 72 -5.66 2.53 24.72
N VAL A 73 -4.54 1.84 24.47
CA VAL A 73 -4.29 1.12 23.20
C VAL A 73 -5.35 0.06 22.94
N GLN A 74 -5.74 -0.72 23.96
CA GLN A 74 -6.83 -1.70 23.83
C GLN A 74 -8.18 -1.01 23.57
N SER A 75 -8.47 0.10 24.25
CA SER A 75 -9.72 0.84 24.05
C SER A 75 -9.85 1.44 22.65
N GLU A 76 -8.75 1.94 22.08
CA GLU A 76 -8.71 2.47 20.71
C GLU A 76 -8.86 1.34 19.68
N ALA A 77 -8.18 0.21 19.87
CA ALA A 77 -8.33 -0.95 19.02
C ALA A 77 -9.76 -1.50 19.02
N VAL A 78 -10.42 -1.54 20.19
CA VAL A 78 -11.83 -1.91 20.31
C VAL A 78 -12.73 -0.89 19.61
N ALA A 79 -12.50 0.42 19.81
CA ALA A 79 -13.30 1.46 19.14
C ALA A 79 -13.19 1.39 17.61
N VAL A 80 -12.01 1.11 17.07
CA VAL A 80 -11.81 0.87 15.63
C VAL A 80 -12.53 -0.39 15.17
N ALA A 81 -12.38 -1.49 15.91
CA ALA A 81 -13.03 -2.76 15.58
C ALA A 81 -14.57 -2.68 15.64
N GLU A 82 -15.12 -1.84 16.50
CA GLU A 82 -16.56 -1.64 16.63
C GLU A 82 -17.15 -0.72 15.55
N ASN A 83 -16.32 0.12 14.91
CA ASN A 83 -16.74 1.07 13.90
C ASN A 83 -17.45 0.36 12.72
N PRO A 84 -18.71 0.73 12.39
CA PRO A 84 -19.47 0.09 11.33
C PRO A 84 -18.83 0.15 9.94
N LEU A 85 -18.13 1.23 9.60
CA LEU A 85 -17.48 1.36 8.29
C LEU A 85 -16.22 0.50 8.21
N VAL A 86 -15.45 0.42 9.29
CA VAL A 86 -14.30 -0.49 9.39
C VAL A 86 -14.76 -1.94 9.26
N LYS A 87 -15.88 -2.31 9.90
CA LYS A 87 -16.52 -3.63 9.70
C LYS A 87 -16.94 -3.87 8.25
N ASN A 88 -17.46 -2.85 7.55
CA ASN A 88 -17.82 -2.96 6.14
C ASN A 88 -16.60 -3.15 5.23
N LEU A 89 -15.49 -2.43 5.49
CA LEU A 89 -14.21 -2.66 4.79
C LEU A 89 -13.77 -4.12 4.94
N ALA A 90 -13.76 -4.65 6.17
CA ALA A 90 -13.40 -6.04 6.44
C ALA A 90 -14.35 -7.03 5.75
N LYS A 91 -15.67 -6.78 5.78
CA LYS A 91 -16.69 -7.61 5.11
C LYS A 91 -16.47 -7.71 3.59
N LEU A 92 -16.04 -6.59 2.98
CA LEU A 92 -15.70 -6.48 1.57
C LEU A 92 -14.27 -6.94 1.26
N LYS A 93 -13.49 -7.34 2.26
CA LYS A 93 -12.06 -7.65 2.16
C LYS A 93 -11.21 -6.51 1.59
N ILE A 94 -11.64 -5.26 1.81
CA ILE A 94 -10.87 -4.09 1.41
C ILE A 94 -9.82 -3.83 2.50
N PRO A 95 -8.52 -3.82 2.17
CA PRO A 95 -7.45 -3.53 3.13
C PRO A 95 -7.59 -2.11 3.67
N GLY A 96 -7.62 -1.97 5.01
CA GLY A 96 -7.73 -0.68 5.67
C GLY A 96 -6.51 0.21 5.39
N GLU A 97 -5.35 -0.40 5.25
CA GLU A 97 -4.07 0.22 4.91
C GLU A 97 -3.99 0.74 3.46
N PHE A 98 -5.03 0.53 2.63
CA PHE A 98 -5.03 1.06 1.26
C PHE A 98 -4.91 2.60 1.28
N PRO A 99 -3.91 3.19 0.59
CA PRO A 99 -3.68 4.62 0.67
C PRO A 99 -4.81 5.42 0.01
N VAL A 100 -5.28 6.46 0.70
CA VAL A 100 -6.28 7.40 0.16
C VAL A 100 -5.76 8.09 -1.11
N THR A 101 -4.44 8.29 -1.22
CA THR A 101 -3.78 8.86 -2.41
C THR A 101 -3.90 7.99 -3.66
N LEU A 102 -4.25 6.71 -3.53
CA LEU A 102 -4.50 5.80 -4.66
C LEU A 102 -5.97 5.72 -5.05
N THR A 103 -6.84 6.47 -4.40
CA THR A 103 -8.25 6.62 -4.81
C THR A 103 -8.36 7.54 -6.04
N THR A 104 -9.57 7.69 -6.57
CA THR A 104 -9.88 8.68 -7.61
C THR A 104 -10.57 9.93 -7.06
N LEU A 105 -10.45 10.17 -5.74
CA LEU A 105 -10.92 11.41 -5.12
C LEU A 105 -10.28 12.63 -5.80
N SER A 106 -11.00 13.75 -5.80
CA SER A 106 -10.54 14.99 -6.39
C SER A 106 -9.29 15.51 -5.67
N PRO A 107 -8.43 16.29 -6.35
CA PRO A 107 -7.25 16.87 -5.72
C PRO A 107 -7.56 17.67 -4.45
N GLU A 108 -8.69 18.39 -4.44
CA GLU A 108 -9.16 19.16 -3.29
C GLU A 108 -9.52 18.25 -2.11
N THR A 109 -10.20 17.14 -2.39
CA THR A 109 -10.55 16.15 -1.36
C THR A 109 -9.33 15.40 -0.84
N LEU A 110 -8.36 15.06 -1.70
CA LEU A 110 -7.09 14.48 -1.26
C LEU A 110 -6.29 15.44 -0.39
N ALA A 111 -6.28 16.74 -0.73
CA ALA A 111 -5.64 17.76 0.09
C ALA A 111 -6.30 17.89 1.46
N PHE A 112 -7.63 17.83 1.51
CA PHE A 112 -8.39 17.78 2.77
C PHE A 112 -8.03 16.53 3.59
N CYS A 113 -8.04 15.35 3.00
CA CYS A 113 -7.63 14.11 3.67
C CYS A 113 -6.22 14.24 4.26
N LYS A 114 -5.28 14.86 3.53
CA LYS A 114 -3.93 15.10 4.03
C LYS A 114 -3.89 16.05 5.23
N LEU A 115 -4.66 17.14 5.22
CA LEU A 115 -4.74 18.09 6.34
C LEU A 115 -5.31 17.44 7.61
N GLU A 116 -6.22 16.50 7.44
CA GLU A 116 -6.88 15.76 8.51
C GLU A 116 -6.15 14.46 8.90
N ASN A 117 -4.92 14.26 8.38
CA ASN A 117 -4.11 13.06 8.60
C ASN A 117 -4.82 11.74 8.23
N LEU A 118 -5.65 11.75 7.18
CA LEU A 118 -6.29 10.59 6.60
C LEU A 118 -5.43 10.06 5.44
N SER A 119 -4.47 9.20 5.77
CA SER A 119 -3.54 8.60 4.81
C SER A 119 -4.06 7.27 4.25
N THR A 120 -4.88 6.55 5.00
CA THR A 120 -5.42 5.21 4.63
C THR A 120 -6.95 5.14 4.63
N LEU A 121 -7.54 4.15 3.95
CA LEU A 121 -8.99 3.92 3.96
C LEU A 121 -9.53 3.56 5.34
N GLY A 122 -8.72 2.92 6.19
CA GLY A 122 -9.07 2.60 7.58
C GLY A 122 -9.21 3.87 8.42
N GLU A 123 -8.21 4.76 8.33
CA GLU A 123 -8.27 6.09 8.97
C GLU A 123 -9.45 6.90 8.42
N PHE A 124 -9.65 6.88 7.10
CA PHE A 124 -10.81 7.52 6.48
C PHE A 124 -12.12 6.96 7.06
N ALA A 125 -12.31 5.64 7.08
CA ALA A 125 -13.53 5.01 7.57
C ALA A 125 -13.80 5.28 9.05
N PHE A 126 -12.75 5.28 9.87
CA PHE A 126 -12.85 5.55 11.31
C PHE A 126 -13.17 7.01 11.60
N SER A 127 -12.44 7.95 10.99
CA SER A 127 -12.54 9.37 11.28
C SER A 127 -13.69 10.06 10.55
N ALA A 128 -14.07 9.58 9.37
CA ALA A 128 -15.05 10.28 8.52
C ALA A 128 -16.45 10.35 9.14
N GLN A 129 -16.84 9.46 10.06
CA GLN A 129 -18.10 9.58 10.79
C GLN A 129 -18.17 10.86 11.64
N ARG A 130 -17.06 11.22 12.30
CA ARG A 130 -16.96 12.47 13.10
C ARG A 130 -16.89 13.71 12.22
N MET A 131 -16.37 13.56 11.01
CA MET A 131 -16.13 14.66 10.08
C MET A 131 -17.33 14.94 9.18
N ALA A 132 -18.23 13.97 8.96
CA ALA A 132 -19.43 14.13 8.14
C ALA A 132 -20.37 15.24 8.65
N SER A 133 -20.28 15.59 9.93
CA SER A 133 -21.01 16.72 10.54
C SER A 133 -20.34 18.09 10.32
N SER A 134 -19.11 18.15 9.81
CA SER A 134 -18.45 19.42 9.48
C SER A 134 -18.88 19.90 8.09
N VAL A 135 -19.16 21.20 7.95
CA VAL A 135 -19.87 21.78 6.80
C VAL A 135 -19.03 21.81 5.51
N VAL A 136 -17.72 21.55 5.57
CA VAL A 136 -16.78 21.71 4.44
C VAL A 136 -16.20 20.37 3.99
N VAL A 137 -17.05 19.43 3.60
CA VAL A 137 -16.63 18.15 3.02
C VAL A 137 -17.03 18.09 1.54
N GLY A 138 -16.09 17.70 0.68
CA GLY A 138 -16.30 17.56 -0.77
C GLY A 138 -17.40 16.56 -1.15
N GLY A 139 -17.99 16.72 -2.34
CA GLY A 139 -19.08 15.85 -2.80
C GLY A 139 -18.66 14.40 -3.01
N ASP A 140 -17.44 14.18 -3.50
CA ASP A 140 -16.80 12.88 -3.69
C ASP A 140 -16.41 12.21 -2.36
N PHE A 141 -15.94 12.97 -1.36
CA PHE A 141 -15.70 12.46 -0.01
C PHE A 141 -17.00 11.89 0.57
N ARG A 142 -18.10 12.66 0.53
CA ARG A 142 -19.41 12.19 1.00
C ARG A 142 -19.90 10.97 0.21
N ALA A 143 -19.66 10.96 -1.11
CA ALA A 143 -20.04 9.83 -1.95
C ALA A 143 -19.29 8.55 -1.55
N LEU A 144 -17.96 8.61 -1.35
CA LEU A 144 -17.17 7.47 -0.89
C LEU A 144 -17.61 7.02 0.52
N LEU A 145 -17.84 7.97 1.44
CA LEU A 145 -18.31 7.69 2.78
C LEU A 145 -19.65 6.95 2.78
N ASN A 146 -20.61 7.44 1.99
CA ASN A 146 -21.93 6.83 1.86
C ASN A 146 -21.83 5.45 1.22
N ALA A 147 -20.94 5.30 0.23
CA ALA A 147 -20.72 4.01 -0.42
C ALA A 147 -20.17 2.96 0.54
N LEU A 148 -19.23 3.33 1.41
CA LEU A 148 -18.73 2.47 2.49
C LEU A 148 -19.80 2.17 3.54
N SER A 149 -20.59 3.16 3.91
CA SER A 149 -21.65 3.03 4.93
C SER A 149 -22.76 2.07 4.49
N HIS A 150 -23.13 2.11 3.21
CA HIS A 150 -24.25 1.33 2.67
C HIS A 150 -23.82 0.13 1.82
N VAL A 151 -22.51 -0.12 1.68
CA VAL A 151 -21.96 -1.18 0.82
C VAL A 151 -22.46 -1.03 -0.62
N ASP A 152 -22.41 0.20 -1.14
CA ASP A 152 -22.73 0.49 -2.54
C ASP A 152 -21.51 0.20 -3.42
N GLU A 153 -21.39 -1.05 -3.84
CA GLU A 153 -20.29 -1.55 -4.69
C GLU A 153 -20.11 -0.75 -5.98
N ARG A 154 -21.21 -0.25 -6.58
CA ARG A 154 -21.14 0.54 -7.81
C ARG A 154 -20.47 1.89 -7.55
N THR A 155 -20.79 2.53 -6.44
CA THR A 155 -20.13 3.79 -6.08
C THR A 155 -18.70 3.56 -5.58
N LEU A 156 -18.44 2.47 -4.86
CA LEU A 156 -17.08 2.08 -4.45
C LEU A 156 -16.14 1.90 -5.66
N ALA A 157 -16.59 1.19 -6.69
CA ALA A 157 -15.82 0.95 -7.92
C ALA A 157 -15.40 2.24 -8.65
N ARG A 158 -16.08 3.37 -8.39
CA ARG A 158 -15.69 4.67 -8.95
C ARG A 158 -14.48 5.26 -8.26
N PHE A 159 -14.28 4.97 -6.97
CA PHE A 159 -13.28 5.61 -6.10
C PHE A 159 -12.08 4.75 -5.77
N ILE A 160 -12.27 3.44 -5.68
CA ILE A 160 -11.24 2.47 -5.31
C ILE A 160 -11.19 1.33 -6.33
N PRO A 161 -10.07 0.58 -6.43
CA PRO A 161 -9.92 -0.57 -7.33
C PRO A 161 -10.84 -1.75 -6.99
N PHE A 162 -12.14 -1.59 -7.12
CA PHE A 162 -13.15 -2.56 -6.66
C PHE A 162 -13.98 -3.07 -7.83
N ARG A 163 -14.22 -4.38 -7.86
CA ARG A 163 -15.03 -5.04 -8.89
C ARG A 163 -16.38 -5.44 -8.30
N ILE A 164 -17.45 -5.02 -8.95
CA ILE A 164 -18.83 -5.31 -8.51
C ILE A 164 -19.05 -6.82 -8.48
N GLY A 165 -19.60 -7.32 -7.37
CA GLY A 165 -19.86 -8.73 -7.13
C GLY A 165 -18.65 -9.56 -6.66
N GLU A 166 -17.45 -8.97 -6.66
CA GLU A 166 -16.25 -9.61 -6.12
C GLU A 166 -15.80 -8.90 -4.83
N LYS A 167 -14.99 -9.60 -4.03
CA LYS A 167 -14.44 -9.06 -2.79
C LYS A 167 -12.96 -8.77 -2.95
N GLY A 168 -12.49 -7.76 -2.23
CA GLY A 168 -11.11 -7.32 -2.27
C GLY A 168 -10.89 -6.20 -3.26
N LEU A 169 -9.62 -5.77 -3.33
CA LEU A 169 -9.17 -4.83 -4.35
C LEU A 169 -8.57 -5.61 -5.51
N HIS A 170 -8.76 -5.06 -6.70
CA HIS A 170 -8.37 -5.70 -7.95
C HIS A 170 -7.38 -4.83 -8.72
N TYR A 171 -6.28 -5.46 -9.13
CA TYR A 171 -5.15 -4.84 -9.78
C TYR A 171 -5.50 -4.27 -11.15
N ILE A 172 -6.33 -4.97 -11.94
CA ILE A 172 -6.76 -4.53 -13.28
C ILE A 172 -7.54 -3.21 -13.19
N GLU A 173 -8.46 -3.13 -12.23
CA GLU A 173 -9.27 -1.96 -11.92
C GLU A 173 -8.39 -0.79 -11.46
N GLY A 174 -7.37 -1.09 -10.65
CA GLY A 174 -6.40 -0.07 -10.21
C GLY A 174 -5.55 0.49 -11.34
N LEU A 175 -5.13 -0.37 -12.28
CA LEU A 175 -4.45 0.07 -13.50
C LEU A 175 -5.38 0.89 -14.40
N ALA A 176 -6.62 0.45 -14.56
CA ALA A 176 -7.62 1.18 -15.32
C ALA A 176 -7.83 2.59 -14.73
N GLN A 177 -8.00 2.70 -13.41
CA GLN A 177 -8.12 3.99 -12.73
C GLN A 177 -6.88 4.87 -12.90
N ALA A 178 -5.67 4.28 -12.89
CA ALA A 178 -4.43 5.02 -13.13
C ALA A 178 -4.33 5.60 -14.57
N VAL A 179 -4.86 4.88 -15.56
CA VAL A 179 -4.93 5.35 -16.95
C VAL A 179 -6.04 6.39 -17.08
N SER A 180 -7.25 6.11 -16.57
CA SER A 180 -8.41 7.00 -16.66
C SER A 180 -8.23 8.31 -15.90
N SER A 181 -7.35 8.37 -14.89
CA SER A 181 -7.01 9.63 -14.19
C SER A 181 -6.12 10.56 -15.01
N GLN A 182 -5.56 10.09 -16.14
CA GLN A 182 -4.77 10.95 -17.03
C GLN A 182 -5.69 11.88 -17.85
N PRO A 183 -5.19 13.04 -18.32
CA PRO A 183 -5.93 13.86 -19.28
C PRO A 183 -6.33 13.06 -20.52
N ALA A 184 -7.51 13.35 -21.10
CA ALA A 184 -8.04 12.62 -22.25
C ALA A 184 -7.06 12.55 -23.44
N ALA A 185 -6.26 13.60 -23.64
CA ALA A 185 -5.21 13.62 -24.67
C ALA A 185 -4.09 12.61 -24.39
N ILE A 186 -3.67 12.46 -23.13
CA ILE A 186 -2.69 11.46 -22.72
C ILE A 186 -3.26 10.05 -22.86
N GLN A 187 -4.52 9.82 -22.46
CA GLN A 187 -5.18 8.54 -22.68
C GLN A 187 -5.19 8.16 -24.17
N ALA A 188 -5.55 9.11 -25.04
CA ALA A 188 -5.50 8.93 -26.49
C ALA A 188 -4.08 8.64 -27.01
N ALA A 189 -3.06 9.32 -26.48
CA ALA A 189 -1.66 9.10 -26.85
C ALA A 189 -1.15 7.72 -26.41
N LEU A 190 -1.54 7.24 -25.22
CA LEU A 190 -1.27 5.88 -24.76
C LEU A 190 -1.94 4.85 -25.68
N ALA A 191 -3.22 5.05 -26.00
CA ALA A 191 -3.98 4.19 -26.88
C ALA A 191 -3.36 4.08 -28.29
N LYS A 192 -2.88 5.21 -28.83
CA LYS A 192 -2.25 5.28 -30.16
C LYS A 192 -1.00 4.42 -30.30
N ARG A 193 -0.31 4.12 -29.20
CA ARG A 193 0.86 3.23 -29.21
C ARG A 193 0.52 1.76 -29.36
N VAL A 194 -0.68 1.37 -28.95
CA VAL A 194 -1.05 -0.04 -28.75
C VAL A 194 -2.18 -0.50 -29.67
N MET A 195 -3.03 0.42 -30.10
CA MET A 195 -4.15 0.16 -31.00
C MET A 195 -3.74 0.42 -32.46
N GLN A 196 -4.08 -0.52 -33.34
CA GLN A 196 -3.83 -0.40 -34.79
C GLN A 196 -4.80 0.58 -35.46
N THR A 197 -6.02 0.67 -34.95
CA THR A 197 -7.09 1.52 -35.50
C THR A 197 -7.69 2.36 -34.38
N LEU A 198 -7.65 3.67 -34.55
CA LEU A 198 -8.27 4.65 -33.67
C LEU A 198 -9.15 5.61 -34.48
N PRO A 199 -10.24 6.14 -33.91
CA PRO A 199 -10.99 7.23 -34.51
C PRO A 199 -10.09 8.43 -34.80
N LYS A 200 -10.35 9.16 -35.90
CA LYS A 200 -9.55 10.33 -36.29
C LYS A 200 -9.46 11.38 -35.18
N THR A 201 -10.56 11.64 -34.49
CA THR A 201 -10.63 12.57 -33.35
C THR A 201 -9.67 12.18 -32.23
N THR A 202 -9.57 10.89 -31.91
CA THR A 202 -8.62 10.36 -30.91
C THR A 202 -7.17 10.50 -31.39
N GLN A 203 -6.91 10.28 -32.69
CA GLN A 203 -5.56 10.44 -33.26
C GLN A 203 -5.09 11.90 -33.25
N GLU A 204 -6.00 12.84 -33.53
CA GLU A 204 -5.74 14.29 -33.46
C GLU A 204 -5.46 14.71 -32.02
N LEU A 205 -6.29 14.28 -31.07
CA LEU A 205 -6.10 14.58 -29.65
C LEU A 205 -4.77 14.02 -29.13
N ALA A 206 -4.42 12.78 -29.50
CA ALA A 206 -3.12 12.18 -29.20
C ALA A 206 -1.93 12.98 -29.78
N GLY A 207 -2.13 13.64 -30.94
CA GLY A 207 -1.11 14.47 -31.59
C GLY A 207 -0.78 15.76 -30.83
N THR A 208 -1.64 16.19 -29.90
CA THR A 208 -1.43 17.38 -29.06
C THR A 208 -0.48 17.15 -27.89
N VAL A 209 -0.15 15.89 -27.59
CA VAL A 209 0.65 15.52 -26.42
C VAL A 209 2.14 15.50 -26.78
N SER A 210 2.95 16.21 -26.00
CA SER A 210 4.41 16.15 -26.17
C SER A 210 4.97 14.80 -25.71
N PRO A 211 6.09 14.33 -26.29
CA PRO A 211 6.75 13.11 -25.84
C PRO A 211 7.11 13.13 -24.34
N GLU A 212 7.48 14.30 -23.81
CA GLU A 212 7.81 14.50 -22.39
C GLU A 212 6.58 14.32 -21.48
N ALA A 213 5.44 14.90 -21.85
CA ALA A 213 4.19 14.73 -21.09
C ALA A 213 3.73 13.27 -21.10
N LEU A 214 3.88 12.59 -22.24
CA LEU A 214 3.57 11.16 -22.34
C LEU A 214 4.49 10.32 -21.46
N ALA A 215 5.81 10.58 -21.48
CA ALA A 215 6.77 9.88 -20.65
C ALA A 215 6.52 10.10 -19.14
N ALA A 216 6.18 11.33 -18.74
CA ALA A 216 5.83 11.64 -17.35
C ALA A 216 4.58 10.86 -16.89
N ALA A 217 3.55 10.79 -17.73
CA ALA A 217 2.36 10.00 -17.43
C ALA A 217 2.65 8.50 -17.32
N GLN A 218 3.51 7.95 -18.19
CA GLN A 218 3.93 6.56 -18.11
C GLN A 218 4.69 6.24 -16.82
N THR A 219 5.59 7.14 -16.40
CA THR A 219 6.29 7.02 -15.11
C THR A 219 5.31 7.05 -13.95
N ALA A 220 4.34 7.98 -13.96
CA ALA A 220 3.32 8.06 -12.91
C ALA A 220 2.45 6.80 -12.84
N ILE A 221 2.00 6.27 -13.99
CA ILE A 221 1.25 5.01 -14.06
C ILE A 221 2.10 3.85 -13.56
N SER A 222 3.38 3.78 -13.91
CA SER A 222 4.29 2.71 -13.49
C SER A 222 4.56 2.73 -11.97
N LEU A 223 4.72 3.92 -11.40
CA LEU A 223 4.85 4.09 -9.94
C LEU A 223 3.56 3.64 -9.24
N ARG A 224 2.40 4.10 -9.70
CA ARG A 224 1.10 3.70 -9.14
C ARG A 224 0.86 2.19 -9.27
N SER A 225 1.20 1.62 -10.42
CA SER A 225 1.19 0.18 -10.68
C SER A 225 2.05 -0.60 -9.69
N THR A 226 3.22 -0.09 -9.33
CA THR A 226 4.11 -0.72 -8.35
C THR A 226 3.49 -0.73 -6.95
N ILE A 227 2.91 0.40 -6.51
CA ILE A 227 2.27 0.49 -5.19
C ILE A 227 1.02 -0.40 -5.14
N LEU A 228 0.22 -0.44 -6.21
CA LEU A 228 -0.96 -1.31 -6.29
C LEU A 228 -0.64 -2.80 -6.09
N ARG A 229 0.56 -3.26 -6.47
CA ARG A 229 0.98 -4.67 -6.24
C ARG A 229 1.08 -5.00 -4.76
N LEU A 230 1.34 -4.02 -3.89
CA LEU A 230 1.39 -4.24 -2.44
C LEU A 230 0.00 -4.53 -1.86
N HIS A 231 -1.04 -3.91 -2.42
CA HIS A 231 -2.41 -4.03 -1.93
C HIS A 231 -3.27 -5.03 -2.70
N CYS A 232 -2.85 -5.43 -3.90
CA CYS A 232 -3.50 -6.43 -4.76
C CYS A 232 -2.58 -7.65 -5.02
N GLY A 233 -1.68 -7.96 -4.08
CA GLY A 233 -0.53 -8.85 -4.34
C GLY A 233 -0.89 -10.28 -4.71
N GLU A 234 -1.93 -10.84 -4.08
CA GLU A 234 -2.41 -12.20 -4.38
C GLU A 234 -2.93 -12.30 -5.83
N GLU A 235 -3.82 -11.39 -6.22
CA GLU A 235 -4.37 -11.34 -7.58
C GLU A 235 -3.27 -11.05 -8.61
N TYR A 236 -2.39 -10.08 -8.32
CA TYR A 236 -1.25 -9.77 -9.19
C TYR A 236 -0.37 -11.00 -9.42
N THR A 237 -0.01 -11.72 -8.37
CA THR A 237 0.86 -12.90 -8.46
C THR A 237 0.21 -14.03 -9.27
N ALA A 238 -1.08 -14.30 -9.03
CA ALA A 238 -1.83 -15.28 -9.79
C ALA A 238 -1.92 -14.89 -11.28
N MET A 239 -2.26 -13.63 -11.57
CA MET A 239 -2.38 -13.11 -12.92
C MET A 239 -1.05 -13.19 -13.69
N MET A 240 0.07 -12.77 -13.06
CA MET A 240 1.38 -12.83 -13.71
C MET A 240 1.83 -14.27 -13.99
N LYS A 241 1.48 -15.23 -13.11
CA LYS A 241 1.71 -16.65 -13.34
C LYS A 241 0.93 -17.15 -14.55
N ASP A 242 -0.35 -16.79 -14.66
CA ASP A 242 -1.19 -17.17 -15.78
C ASP A 242 -0.66 -16.57 -17.09
N ILE A 243 -0.27 -15.30 -17.10
CA ILE A 243 0.37 -14.64 -18.26
C ILE A 243 1.67 -15.36 -18.64
N ALA A 244 2.50 -15.72 -17.66
CA ALA A 244 3.73 -16.48 -17.92
C ALA A 244 3.45 -17.89 -18.48
N SER A 245 2.29 -18.48 -18.16
CA SER A 245 1.84 -19.77 -18.72
C SER A 245 1.22 -19.65 -20.12
N GLY A 246 1.11 -18.44 -20.67
CA GLY A 246 0.60 -18.18 -22.01
C GLY A 246 -0.83 -17.61 -22.05
N ALA A 247 -1.43 -17.25 -20.92
CA ALA A 247 -2.70 -16.55 -20.91
C ALA A 247 -2.58 -15.19 -21.61
N ASN A 248 -3.61 -14.81 -22.38
CA ASN A 248 -3.63 -13.54 -23.09
C ASN A 248 -4.11 -12.41 -22.16
N PRO A 249 -3.30 -11.37 -21.89
CA PRO A 249 -3.71 -10.25 -21.04
C PRO A 249 -5.00 -9.56 -21.52
N ARG A 250 -5.29 -9.58 -22.82
CA ARG A 250 -6.52 -8.99 -23.38
C ARG A 250 -7.80 -9.67 -22.86
N THR A 251 -7.74 -10.98 -22.61
CA THR A 251 -8.90 -11.71 -22.07
C THR A 251 -9.15 -11.34 -20.62
N MET A 252 -8.09 -11.10 -19.85
CA MET A 252 -8.19 -10.73 -18.43
C MET A 252 -8.76 -9.33 -18.23
N VAL A 253 -8.39 -8.38 -19.08
CA VAL A 253 -8.84 -6.98 -18.95
C VAL A 253 -10.24 -6.72 -19.51
N ALA A 254 -10.86 -7.67 -20.22
CA ALA A 254 -12.19 -7.50 -20.82
C ALA A 254 -13.30 -7.15 -19.81
N VAL A 255 -13.04 -7.37 -18.51
CA VAL A 255 -13.90 -6.93 -17.40
C VAL A 255 -14.07 -5.40 -17.34
N LEU A 256 -13.15 -4.63 -17.90
CA LEU A 256 -13.16 -3.17 -17.88
C LEU A 256 -14.22 -2.56 -18.81
N ALA A 257 -14.64 -3.28 -19.84
CA ALA A 257 -15.67 -2.87 -20.82
C ALA A 257 -15.40 -1.52 -21.51
N ASP A 258 -14.14 -1.11 -21.61
CA ASP A 258 -13.67 0.06 -22.35
C ASP A 258 -12.51 -0.36 -23.26
N PRO A 259 -12.71 -0.46 -24.59
CA PRO A 259 -11.69 -0.96 -25.51
C PRO A 259 -10.37 -0.19 -25.50
N VAL A 260 -10.42 1.11 -25.18
CA VAL A 260 -9.23 1.97 -25.14
C VAL A 260 -8.44 1.68 -23.87
N ILE A 261 -9.11 1.66 -22.72
CA ILE A 261 -8.48 1.37 -21.44
C ILE A 261 -7.99 -0.08 -21.41
N GLU A 262 -8.79 -1.04 -21.90
CA GLU A 262 -8.40 -2.44 -22.05
C GLU A 262 -7.11 -2.59 -22.84
N ALA A 263 -7.00 -1.93 -24.01
CA ALA A 263 -5.81 -2.04 -24.85
C ALA A 263 -4.55 -1.50 -24.14
N VAL A 264 -4.68 -0.39 -23.41
CA VAL A 264 -3.57 0.22 -22.66
C VAL A 264 -3.19 -0.63 -21.45
N VAL A 265 -4.16 -1.08 -20.66
CA VAL A 265 -3.91 -1.94 -19.48
C VAL A 265 -3.32 -3.28 -19.90
N ALA A 266 -3.82 -3.90 -20.97
CA ALA A 266 -3.25 -5.13 -21.51
C ALA A 266 -1.80 -4.95 -21.98
N ASP A 267 -1.42 -3.77 -22.48
CA ASP A 267 -0.03 -3.47 -22.85
C ASP A 267 0.87 -3.33 -21.62
N ILE A 268 0.39 -2.68 -20.56
CA ILE A 268 1.09 -2.55 -19.27
C ILE A 268 1.35 -3.93 -18.64
N LEU A 269 0.41 -4.87 -18.80
CA LEU A 269 0.51 -6.23 -18.27
C LEU A 269 1.41 -7.16 -19.09
N LYS A 270 1.85 -6.77 -20.30
CA LYS A 270 2.77 -7.61 -21.07
C LYS A 270 4.06 -7.76 -20.27
N PRO A 271 4.57 -9.00 -20.12
CA PRO A 271 5.90 -9.19 -19.55
C PRO A 271 6.89 -8.39 -20.41
N GLU A 272 7.83 -7.69 -19.77
CA GLU A 272 8.94 -7.11 -20.50
C GLU A 272 9.56 -8.23 -21.32
N THR A 273 9.42 -8.15 -22.65
CA THR A 273 10.08 -9.09 -23.53
C THR A 273 11.55 -8.94 -23.20
N ALA A 274 12.15 -9.97 -22.59
CA ALA A 274 13.59 -10.04 -22.44
C ALA A 274 14.16 -9.68 -23.81
N LYS A 275 14.88 -8.56 -23.91
CA LYS A 275 15.55 -8.19 -25.16
C LYS A 275 16.21 -9.47 -25.65
N PRO A 276 15.96 -9.92 -26.90
CA PRO A 276 16.66 -11.09 -27.41
C PRO A 276 18.13 -10.78 -27.17
N ARG A 277 18.79 -11.59 -26.33
CA ARG A 277 20.24 -11.50 -26.16
C ARG A 277 20.75 -11.58 -27.59
N GLU A 278 21.25 -10.47 -28.13
CA GLU A 278 21.98 -10.50 -29.39
C GLU A 278 23.03 -11.58 -29.18
N GLY A 279 22.79 -12.74 -29.79
CA GLY A 279 23.62 -13.89 -29.57
C GLY A 279 25.04 -13.46 -29.87
N PHE A 280 25.95 -13.69 -28.93
CA PHE A 280 27.39 -13.47 -29.13
C PHE A 280 27.86 -14.02 -30.50
N PHE A 281 27.22 -15.09 -30.98
CA PHE A 281 27.39 -15.70 -32.30
C PHE A 281 26.93 -14.83 -33.50
N ALA A 282 25.91 -13.98 -33.38
CA ALA A 282 25.51 -13.08 -34.46
C ALA A 282 26.58 -12.00 -34.75
N ARG A 283 27.34 -11.57 -33.73
CA ARG A 283 28.51 -10.69 -33.90
C ARG A 283 29.76 -11.41 -34.38
N LEU A 284 29.94 -12.69 -34.04
CA LEU A 284 31.12 -13.45 -34.46
C LEU A 284 31.03 -13.97 -35.90
N PHE A 285 29.82 -14.26 -36.40
CA PHE A 285 29.64 -14.91 -37.71
C PHE A 285 28.99 -14.00 -38.78
N GLY A 286 28.66 -12.76 -38.44
CA GLY A 286 27.95 -11.81 -39.33
C GLY A 286 28.81 -10.99 -40.29
N ARG A 287 30.14 -11.18 -40.33
CA ARG A 287 31.03 -10.44 -41.24
C ARG A 287 31.88 -11.40 -42.07
N GLY A 288 31.26 -11.99 -43.09
CA GLY A 288 31.93 -12.83 -44.05
C GLY A 288 31.00 -13.41 -45.11
N ASN A 289 30.59 -12.56 -46.07
CA ASN A 289 30.38 -12.88 -47.50
C ASN A 289 29.35 -11.95 -48.16
N LYS A 290 29.82 -10.81 -48.66
CA LYS A 290 29.91 -10.44 -50.08
C LYS A 290 30.20 -8.96 -50.21
#